data_AF-A0A958R164-F1
#
_entry.id   AF-A0A958R164-F1
#
_cell.length_a   1.000
_cell.length_b   1.000
_cell.length_c   1.000
_cell.angle_alpha   90.00
_cell.angle_beta   90.00
_cell.angle_gamma   90.00
#
_symmetry.space_group_name_H-M   'P 1'
#
loop_
_entity.id
_entity.type
_entity.pdbx_description
1 polymer ?
#
loop_
_entity_poly.entity_id
_entity_poly.type
_entity_poly.pdbx_seq_one_letter_code
_entity_poly.pdbx_strand_id
1 'polypeptide(L)'
;MAFPLNYEIMVSMRSVVYVFVLFLLLWTGPQVIAGAEVPAKKATAKGQLSQRCTKKEMDLKSCHLKLHSYQVRFSKDKITIDDGTWKAVHELPLAEESVIWERVGLRQLGARWIVELEMWTSPVGDAGIQDLKWYLYELTGTKWDKKVEEVVQKRRRRLNEEAGSSKKNLFQVDRKEPYSLRLGKSGQLEWAAGRTKGSF
;
A
#
# COMPACT_ATOMS: atom_id res chain seq x y z
N MET A 1 -47.22 -0.03 16.79
CA MET A 1 -47.59 -1.39 16.32
C MET A 1 -46.30 -2.16 16.13
N ALA A 2 -46.12 -3.22 16.91
CA ALA A 2 -44.91 -4.02 16.99
C ALA A 2 -45.13 -5.35 16.27
N PHE A 3 -44.14 -5.78 15.49
CA PHE A 3 -44.01 -7.16 15.01
C PHE A 3 -42.53 -7.56 15.04
N PRO A 4 -42.13 -8.56 15.86
CA PRO A 4 -40.87 -9.25 15.70
C PRO A 4 -41.10 -10.52 14.89
N LEU A 5 -40.33 -10.74 13.83
CA LEU A 5 -40.27 -12.03 13.16
C LEU A 5 -38.86 -12.60 13.25
N ASN A 6 -38.80 -13.66 14.06
CA ASN A 6 -37.72 -14.62 14.24
C ASN A 6 -37.27 -15.19 12.89
N TYR A 7 -35.95 -15.36 12.73
CA TYR A 7 -35.40 -16.29 11.75
C TYR A 7 -34.54 -17.32 12.46
N GLU A 8 -34.95 -18.57 12.30
CA GLU A 8 -34.35 -19.78 12.84
C GLU A 8 -33.00 -20.08 12.18
N ILE A 9 -32.05 -20.52 13.00
CA ILE A 9 -30.73 -21.01 12.61
C ILE A 9 -30.85 -22.51 12.33
N MET A 10 -30.75 -22.94 11.07
CA MET A 10 -30.58 -24.34 10.71
C MET A 10 -29.08 -24.71 10.77
N VAL A 11 -28.68 -25.35 11.86
CA VAL A 11 -27.40 -26.05 11.99
C VAL A 11 -27.56 -27.43 11.34
N SER A 12 -26.91 -27.65 10.20
CA SER A 12 -26.82 -28.98 9.58
C SER A 12 -25.62 -29.72 10.18
N MET A 13 -25.90 -30.57 11.18
CA MET A 13 -25.00 -31.61 11.66
C MET A 13 -25.08 -32.82 10.73
N ARG A 14 -23.96 -33.15 10.06
CA ARG A 14 -23.62 -34.50 9.63
C ARG A 14 -22.18 -34.71 10.08
N SER A 15 -21.91 -35.47 11.16
CA SER A 15 -21.77 -36.94 11.15
C SER A 15 -20.89 -37.35 9.97
N VAL A 16 -19.68 -37.89 10.14
CA VAL A 16 -19.41 -39.31 10.48
C VAL A 16 -17.88 -39.40 10.65
N VAL A 17 -17.38 -39.67 11.87
CA VAL A 17 -16.69 -40.91 12.28
C VAL A 17 -15.63 -41.41 11.28
N TYR A 18 -14.35 -41.18 11.56
CA TYR A 18 -13.29 -42.15 11.26
C TYR A 18 -12.25 -42.12 12.38
N VAL A 19 -12.49 -43.00 13.35
CA VAL A 19 -11.64 -43.33 14.48
C VAL A 19 -10.99 -44.67 14.12
N PHE A 20 -9.65 -44.73 14.27
CA PHE A 20 -8.84 -45.93 14.50
C PHE A 20 -8.64 -46.95 13.35
N VAL A 21 -7.42 -46.93 12.80
CA VAL A 21 -6.60 -48.15 12.63
C VAL A 21 -5.19 -47.78 13.12
N LEU A 22 -4.88 -48.02 14.40
CA LEU A 22 -3.94 -49.05 14.88
C LEU A 22 -2.66 -49.17 14.04
N PHE A 23 -1.54 -48.61 14.51
CA PHE A 23 -0.51 -49.30 15.29
C PHE A 23 0.18 -50.45 14.52
N LEU A 24 1.44 -50.23 14.14
CA LEU A 24 2.55 -51.19 14.08
C LEU A 24 3.82 -50.36 13.83
N LEU A 25 4.51 -49.94 14.89
CA LEU A 25 5.77 -50.54 15.34
C LEU A 25 6.84 -50.58 14.24
N LEU A 26 7.74 -49.59 14.24
CA LEU A 26 9.16 -49.85 14.01
C LEU A 26 9.99 -48.91 14.87
N TRP A 27 10.58 -49.57 15.85
CA TRP A 27 11.53 -49.13 16.85
C TRP A 27 12.90 -49.01 16.17
N THR A 28 13.45 -47.81 16.03
CA THR A 28 14.89 -47.62 15.79
C THR A 28 15.41 -46.40 16.57
N GLY A 29 16.09 -46.71 17.68
CA GLY A 29 17.26 -46.05 18.26
C GLY A 29 17.34 -44.51 18.35
N PRO A 30 17.57 -43.94 19.55
CA PRO A 30 18.05 -42.57 19.66
C PRO A 30 19.54 -42.52 19.26
N GLN A 31 19.83 -42.11 18.02
CA GLN A 31 21.18 -41.66 17.69
C GLN A 31 21.37 -40.23 18.21
N VAL A 32 22.07 -40.11 19.33
CA VAL A 32 22.64 -38.86 19.82
C VAL A 32 23.76 -38.46 18.86
N ILE A 33 23.41 -37.72 17.82
CA ILE A 33 24.39 -37.05 16.96
C ILE A 33 24.80 -35.78 17.69
N ALA A 34 26.03 -35.76 18.20
CA ALA A 34 26.68 -34.58 18.73
C ALA A 34 26.56 -33.45 17.70
N GLY A 35 25.76 -32.44 18.05
CA GLY A 35 25.43 -31.32 17.19
C GLY A 35 26.70 -30.53 16.87
N ALA A 36 27.17 -30.66 15.64
CA ALA A 36 28.00 -29.63 15.04
C ALA A 36 27.20 -28.33 15.10
N GLU A 37 27.68 -27.38 15.90
CA GLU A 37 27.18 -26.01 15.92
C GLU A 37 27.35 -25.44 14.52
N VAL A 38 26.33 -25.61 13.67
CA VAL A 38 26.22 -24.89 12.41
C VAL A 38 26.13 -23.42 12.82
N PRO A 39 27.13 -22.59 12.47
CA PRO A 39 27.08 -21.18 12.83
C PRO A 39 25.80 -20.63 12.22
N ALA A 40 24.86 -20.25 13.10
CA ALA A 40 23.61 -19.65 12.72
C ALA A 40 23.94 -18.48 11.79
N LYS A 41 23.73 -18.68 10.49
CA LYS A 41 23.87 -17.62 9.48
C LYS A 41 22.95 -16.51 9.97
N LYS A 42 23.55 -15.45 10.52
CA LYS A 42 22.87 -14.23 10.90
C LYS A 42 21.98 -13.87 9.73
N ALA A 43 20.67 -14.04 9.89
CA ALA A 43 19.69 -13.65 8.90
C ALA A 43 19.84 -12.14 8.74
N THR A 44 20.57 -11.75 7.70
CA THR A 44 20.70 -10.37 7.27
C THR A 44 19.30 -9.81 7.12
N ALA A 45 19.05 -8.69 7.79
CA ALA A 45 17.78 -7.98 7.78
C ALA A 45 17.19 -8.01 6.36
N LYS A 46 16.08 -8.75 6.17
CA LYS A 46 15.40 -8.89 4.87
C LYS A 46 15.25 -7.51 4.26
N GLY A 47 16.01 -7.26 3.20
CA GLY A 47 16.09 -5.95 2.57
C GLY A 47 14.69 -5.52 2.14
N GLN A 48 14.27 -4.35 2.60
CA GLN A 48 13.06 -3.73 2.11
C GLN A 48 13.25 -3.44 0.63
N LEU A 49 12.50 -4.14 -0.22
CA LEU A 49 12.52 -3.92 -1.66
C LEU A 49 11.53 -2.80 -2.01
N SER A 50 11.99 -1.81 -2.76
CA SER A 50 11.14 -0.71 -3.22
C SER A 50 11.53 -0.26 -4.62
N GLN A 51 10.53 0.03 -5.45
CA GLN A 51 10.69 0.74 -6.71
C GLN A 51 9.84 2.00 -6.71
N ARG A 52 10.30 3.02 -7.44
CA ARG A 52 9.63 4.31 -7.59
C ARG A 52 9.70 4.77 -9.03
N CYS A 53 8.67 5.49 -9.44
CA CYS A 53 8.63 6.12 -10.75
C CYS A 53 9.70 7.20 -10.87
N THR A 54 10.26 7.32 -12.06
CA THR A 54 11.15 8.43 -12.40
C THR A 54 10.36 9.72 -12.59
N LYS A 55 11.04 10.87 -12.51
CA LYS A 55 10.41 12.17 -12.75
C LYS A 55 9.74 12.25 -14.13
N LYS A 56 10.40 11.72 -15.16
CA LYS A 56 9.86 11.68 -16.53
C LYS A 56 8.56 10.88 -16.62
N GLU A 57 8.48 9.73 -15.96
CA GLU A 57 7.26 8.92 -15.91
C GLU A 57 6.11 9.62 -15.18
N MET A 58 6.42 10.33 -14.09
CA MET A 58 5.43 11.12 -13.35
C MET A 58 4.92 12.31 -14.18
N ASP A 59 5.81 13.02 -14.87
CA ASP A 59 5.45 14.14 -15.76
C ASP A 59 4.56 13.67 -16.93
N LEU A 60 4.82 12.46 -17.46
CA LEU A 60 4.02 11.83 -18.52
C LEU A 60 2.78 11.09 -18.01
N LYS A 61 2.55 11.02 -16.69
CA LYS A 61 1.49 10.23 -16.05
C LYS A 61 1.42 8.78 -16.57
N SER A 62 2.59 8.17 -16.76
CA SER A 62 2.74 6.81 -17.27
C SER A 62 3.92 6.17 -16.57
N CYS A 63 3.65 5.33 -15.58
CA CYS A 63 4.68 4.67 -14.78
C CYS A 63 4.50 3.15 -14.75
N HIS A 64 5.61 2.44 -14.82
CA HIS A 64 5.64 0.98 -14.85
C HIS A 64 6.56 0.47 -13.75
N LEU A 65 5.97 -0.11 -12.71
CA LEU A 65 6.70 -0.68 -11.57
C LEU A 65 6.67 -2.20 -11.65
N LYS A 66 7.82 -2.85 -11.47
CA LYS A 66 7.92 -4.32 -11.51
C LYS A 66 8.75 -4.81 -10.33
N LEU A 67 8.11 -5.53 -9.42
CA LEU A 67 8.76 -6.08 -8.23
C LEU A 67 8.36 -7.55 -8.05
N HIS A 68 9.31 -8.47 -8.21
CA HIS A 68 9.06 -9.91 -8.33
C HIS A 68 8.04 -10.25 -9.43
N SER A 69 6.95 -10.95 -9.09
CA SER A 69 5.87 -11.34 -9.99
C SER A 69 4.89 -10.21 -10.23
N TYR A 70 4.86 -9.18 -9.38
CA TYR A 70 3.96 -8.05 -9.52
C TYR A 70 4.47 -7.05 -10.54
N GLN A 71 3.60 -6.72 -11.49
CA GLN A 71 3.73 -5.57 -12.37
C GLN A 71 2.55 -4.64 -12.12
N VAL A 72 2.85 -3.39 -11.76
CA VAL A 72 1.84 -2.35 -11.55
C VAL A 72 2.11 -1.22 -12.52
N ARG A 73 1.14 -0.93 -13.38
CA ARG A 73 1.21 0.15 -14.35
C ARG A 73 0.20 1.23 -13.97
N PHE A 74 0.69 2.45 -13.84
CA PHE A 74 -0.13 3.63 -13.59
C PHE A 74 -0.24 4.42 -14.89
N SER A 75 -1.46 4.65 -15.35
CA SER A 75 -1.78 5.70 -16.32
C SER A 75 -2.51 6.83 -15.61
N LYS A 76 -2.74 7.93 -16.33
CA LYS A 76 -3.46 9.11 -15.85
C LYS A 76 -4.76 8.81 -15.11
N ASP A 77 -5.51 7.81 -15.55
CA ASP A 77 -6.86 7.48 -15.09
C ASP A 77 -7.00 6.06 -14.53
N LYS A 78 -6.02 5.18 -14.77
CA LYS A 78 -6.14 3.75 -14.48
C LYS A 78 -4.89 3.19 -13.82
N ILE A 79 -5.11 2.12 -13.09
CA ILE A 79 -4.07 1.29 -12.49
C ILE A 79 -4.26 -0.12 -13.02
N THR A 80 -3.27 -0.66 -13.70
CA THR A 80 -3.26 -2.06 -14.13
C THR A 80 -2.34 -2.86 -13.22
N ILE A 81 -2.86 -3.92 -12.62
CA ILE A 81 -2.09 -4.82 -11.75
C ILE A 81 -2.06 -6.19 -12.42
N ASP A 82 -0.87 -6.75 -12.53
CA ASP A 82 -0.62 -8.09 -13.04
C ASP A 82 0.26 -8.81 -12.00
N ASP A 83 -0.25 -9.89 -11.41
CA ASP A 83 0.46 -10.70 -10.42
C ASP A 83 1.22 -11.90 -11.03
N GLY A 84 1.24 -11.97 -12.37
CA GLY A 84 1.79 -13.05 -13.18
C GLY A 84 0.77 -14.12 -13.56
N THR A 85 -0.37 -14.19 -12.87
CA THR A 85 -1.46 -15.14 -13.14
C THR A 85 -2.72 -14.41 -13.63
N TRP A 86 -3.07 -13.32 -12.97
CA TRP A 86 -4.27 -12.54 -13.22
C TRP A 86 -3.93 -11.09 -13.49
N LYS A 87 -4.79 -10.44 -14.26
CA LYS A 87 -4.70 -9.01 -14.57
C LYS A 87 -6.00 -8.32 -14.18
N ALA A 88 -5.88 -7.22 -13.43
CA ALA A 88 -7.00 -6.34 -13.12
C ALA A 88 -6.69 -4.90 -13.52
N VAL A 89 -7.76 -4.15 -13.79
CA VAL A 89 -7.70 -2.71 -14.05
C VAL A 89 -8.60 -2.02 -13.05
N HIS A 90 -8.06 -1.03 -12.35
CA HIS A 90 -8.75 -0.21 -11.36
C HIS A 90 -8.69 1.25 -11.81
N GLU A 91 -9.60 2.06 -11.28
CA GLU A 91 -9.57 3.52 -11.46
C GLU A 91 -8.52 4.13 -10.51
N LEU A 92 -7.75 5.09 -11.02
CA LEU A 92 -6.79 5.84 -10.21
C LEU A 92 -7.56 6.84 -9.32
N PRO A 93 -7.24 6.95 -8.02
CA PRO A 93 -7.83 8.02 -7.20
C PRO A 93 -7.45 9.38 -7.79
N LEU A 94 -8.44 10.28 -7.88
CA LEU A 94 -8.26 11.63 -8.44
C LEU A 94 -7.81 11.61 -9.91
N ALA A 95 -8.54 10.91 -10.78
CA ALA A 95 -8.28 10.80 -12.22
C ALA A 95 -8.54 12.10 -13.03
N GLU A 96 -8.21 13.27 -12.48
CA GLU A 96 -8.43 14.57 -13.11
C GLU A 96 -7.16 15.08 -13.85
N GLU A 97 -7.35 15.93 -14.86
CA GLU A 97 -6.25 16.52 -15.64
C GLU A 97 -5.29 17.34 -14.75
N SER A 98 -5.86 18.10 -13.82
CA SER A 98 -5.15 19.04 -12.93
C SER A 98 -4.34 18.37 -11.83
N VAL A 99 -4.50 17.06 -11.63
CA VAL A 99 -3.77 16.32 -10.60
C VAL A 99 -2.32 16.11 -11.02
N ILE A 100 -1.39 16.42 -10.11
CA ILE A 100 0.05 16.31 -10.35
C ILE A 100 0.62 15.20 -9.49
N TRP A 101 1.34 14.26 -10.11
CA TRP A 101 2.00 13.17 -9.40
C TRP A 101 3.32 13.66 -8.81
N GLU A 102 3.43 13.62 -7.49
CA GLU A 102 4.67 13.97 -6.78
C GLU A 102 5.53 12.73 -6.52
N ARG A 103 4.88 11.61 -6.20
CA ARG A 103 5.55 10.31 -5.98
C ARG A 103 4.60 9.18 -6.28
N VAL A 104 5.09 8.14 -6.94
CA VAL A 104 4.41 6.85 -7.09
C VAL A 104 5.44 5.75 -6.87
N GLY A 105 5.11 4.77 -6.03
CA GLY A 105 6.05 3.71 -5.68
C GLY A 105 5.36 2.42 -5.22
N LEU A 106 6.09 1.32 -5.37
CA LEU A 106 5.70 -0.01 -4.95
C LEU A 106 6.76 -0.53 -3.96
N ARG A 107 6.32 -0.96 -2.78
CA ARG A 107 7.18 -1.41 -1.69
C ARG A 107 6.73 -2.77 -1.21
N GLN A 108 7.69 -3.65 -0.95
CA GLN A 108 7.45 -4.90 -0.23
C GLN A 108 7.84 -4.72 1.23
N LEU A 109 6.89 -4.92 2.14
CA LEU A 109 7.07 -4.84 3.59
C LEU A 109 6.68 -6.18 4.23
N GLY A 110 7.68 -7.01 4.52
CA GLY A 110 7.43 -8.39 4.92
C GLY A 110 6.82 -9.17 3.76
N ALA A 111 5.63 -9.75 3.96
CA ALA A 111 4.88 -10.45 2.92
C ALA A 111 3.86 -9.55 2.19
N ARG A 112 3.78 -8.26 2.56
CA ARG A 112 2.74 -7.33 2.09
C ARG A 112 3.28 -6.43 0.99
N TRP A 113 2.46 -6.19 -0.02
CA TRP A 113 2.77 -5.32 -1.15
C TRP A 113 1.99 -4.03 -1.00
N ILE A 114 2.71 -2.91 -0.90
CA ILE A 114 2.12 -1.60 -0.66
C ILE A 114 2.43 -0.69 -1.82
N VAL A 115 1.40 -0.08 -2.38
CA VAL A 115 1.56 1.08 -3.24
C VAL A 115 1.44 2.34 -2.41
N GLU A 116 2.40 3.23 -2.64
CA GLU A 116 2.48 4.56 -2.05
C GLU A 116 2.32 5.60 -3.16
N LEU A 117 1.30 6.46 -3.06
CA LEU A 117 1.04 7.55 -4.00
C LEU A 117 1.06 8.88 -3.26
N GLU A 118 1.70 9.89 -3.84
CA GLU A 118 1.63 11.28 -3.42
C GLU A 118 1.16 12.12 -4.61
N MET A 119 -0.01 12.74 -4.47
CA MET A 119 -0.64 13.49 -5.55
C MET A 119 -1.17 14.84 -5.08
N TRP A 120 -0.85 15.89 -5.82
CA TRP A 120 -1.47 17.20 -5.63
C TRP A 120 -2.88 17.18 -6.19
N THR A 121 -3.84 17.56 -5.35
CA THR A 121 -5.24 17.73 -5.73
C THR A 121 -5.44 18.96 -6.63
N SER A 122 -6.58 18.96 -7.33
CA SER A 122 -7.07 20.13 -8.06
C SER A 122 -7.23 21.33 -7.13
N PRO A 123 -6.96 22.55 -7.60
CA PRO A 123 -7.07 23.74 -6.77
C PRO A 123 -8.53 23.96 -6.35
N VAL A 124 -8.75 24.20 -5.06
CA VAL A 124 -10.10 24.42 -4.51
C VAL A 124 -10.25 25.88 -4.03
N GLY A 125 -11.36 26.50 -4.42
CA GLY A 125 -11.74 27.87 -4.05
C GLY A 125 -10.89 28.96 -4.72
N ASP A 126 -11.23 30.22 -4.42
CA ASP A 126 -10.61 31.40 -5.04
C ASP A 126 -9.13 31.55 -4.68
N ALA A 127 -8.72 31.03 -3.52
CA ALA A 127 -7.32 31.02 -3.08
C ALA A 127 -6.45 29.98 -3.82
N GLY A 128 -7.05 29.12 -4.66
CA GLY A 128 -6.34 28.12 -5.44
C GLY A 128 -5.48 27.19 -4.60
N ILE A 129 -6.01 26.75 -3.45
CA ILE A 129 -5.29 25.88 -2.52
C ILE A 129 -5.24 24.47 -3.10
N GLN A 130 -4.06 23.85 -3.08
CA GLN A 130 -3.85 22.47 -3.45
C GLN A 130 -3.26 21.70 -2.28
N ASP A 131 -3.82 20.51 -2.05
CA ASP A 131 -3.36 19.58 -1.02
C ASP A 131 -2.56 18.45 -1.68
N LEU A 132 -1.37 18.16 -1.16
CA LEU A 132 -0.62 16.96 -1.46
C LEU A 132 -1.16 15.84 -0.58
N LYS A 133 -1.90 14.92 -1.19
CA LYS A 133 -2.44 13.75 -0.52
C LYS A 133 -1.49 12.58 -0.62
N TRP A 134 -1.29 11.89 0.51
CA TRP A 134 -0.55 10.65 0.64
C TRP A 134 -1.54 9.50 0.75
N TYR A 135 -1.47 8.59 -0.22
CA TYR A 135 -2.31 7.40 -0.28
C TYR A 135 -1.48 6.14 -0.08
N LEU A 136 -1.99 5.24 0.75
CA LEU A 136 -1.47 3.89 0.88
C LEU A 136 -2.53 2.87 0.47
N TYR A 137 -2.12 1.99 -0.44
CA TYR A 137 -2.92 0.88 -0.92
C TYR A 137 -2.19 -0.43 -0.68
N GLU A 138 -2.92 -1.43 -0.21
CA GLU A 138 -2.41 -2.78 -0.07
C GLU A 138 -2.85 -3.65 -1.25
N LEU A 139 -1.91 -4.40 -1.82
CA LEU A 139 -2.18 -5.37 -2.88
C LEU A 139 -2.32 -6.76 -2.28
N THR A 140 -3.48 -7.38 -2.52
CA THR A 140 -3.75 -8.78 -2.17
C THR A 140 -4.18 -9.52 -3.45
N GLY A 141 -3.21 -10.14 -4.12
CA GLY A 141 -3.42 -10.58 -5.51
C GLY A 141 -3.64 -9.35 -6.40
N THR A 142 -4.65 -9.38 -7.24
CA THR A 142 -5.04 -8.24 -8.09
C THR A 142 -5.96 -7.22 -7.41
N LYS A 143 -6.33 -7.43 -6.13
CA LYS A 143 -7.15 -6.47 -5.36
C LYS A 143 -6.33 -5.27 -4.90
N TRP A 144 -6.99 -4.12 -4.85
CA TRP A 144 -6.41 -2.82 -4.55
C TRP A 144 -7.17 -2.16 -3.39
N ASP A 145 -6.73 -2.39 -2.16
CA ASP A 145 -7.47 -1.95 -0.97
C ASP A 145 -6.88 -0.65 -0.42
N LYS A 146 -7.69 0.43 -0.39
CA LYS A 146 -7.28 1.70 0.22
C LYS A 146 -7.17 1.55 1.72
N LYS A 147 -6.02 1.91 2.28
CA LYS A 147 -5.77 1.84 3.74
C LYS A 147 -5.62 3.21 4.37
N VAL A 148 -4.97 4.14 3.67
CA VAL A 148 -4.68 5.50 4.18
C VAL A 148 -4.92 6.53 3.09
N GLU A 149 -5.50 7.66 3.50
CA GLU A 149 -5.61 8.89 2.72
C GLU A 149 -5.41 10.07 3.68
N GLU A 150 -4.26 10.74 3.59
CA GLU A 150 -3.90 11.84 4.49
C GLU A 150 -3.34 13.02 3.70
N VAL A 151 -3.49 14.24 4.22
CA VAL A 151 -2.87 15.44 3.61
C VAL A 151 -1.51 15.66 4.26
N VAL A 152 -0.43 15.64 3.48
CA VAL A 152 0.95 15.78 3.99
C VAL A 152 1.60 17.11 3.64
N GLN A 153 1.00 17.89 2.73
CA GLN A 153 1.47 19.24 2.42
C GLN A 153 0.35 20.05 1.79
N LYS A 154 0.42 21.37 1.93
CA LYS A 154 -0.46 22.31 1.24
C LYS A 154 0.36 23.30 0.45
N ARG A 155 -0.18 23.81 -0.65
CA ARG A 155 0.37 24.95 -1.38
C ARG A 155 -0.73 25.87 -1.86
N ARG A 156 -0.41 27.16 -1.99
CA ARG A 156 -1.36 28.21 -2.34
C ARG A 156 -0.81 29.02 -3.50
N ARG A 157 -1.67 29.40 -4.44
CA ARG A 157 -1.26 30.29 -5.52
C ARG A 157 -1.02 31.69 -4.96
N ARG A 158 0.08 32.35 -5.33
CA ARG A 158 0.29 33.76 -4.97
C ARG A 158 -0.55 34.63 -5.90
N LEU A 159 -1.35 35.54 -5.32
CA LEU A 159 -2.22 36.46 -6.07
C LEU A 159 -1.46 37.66 -6.66
N ASN A 160 -0.22 37.91 -6.20
CA ASN A 160 0.50 39.18 -6.45
C ASN A 160 1.58 39.12 -7.56
N GLU A 161 1.51 38.19 -8.51
CA GLU A 161 2.36 38.32 -9.72
C GLU A 161 1.71 39.27 -10.73
N GLU A 162 1.84 40.57 -10.46
CA GLU A 162 1.71 41.62 -11.47
C GLU A 162 2.80 41.40 -12.54
N ALA A 163 2.41 40.79 -13.66
CA ALA A 163 2.90 40.90 -15.05
C ALA A 163 4.42 40.95 -15.40
N GLY A 164 5.38 40.96 -14.48
CA GLY A 164 6.77 41.28 -14.80
C GLY A 164 7.87 40.49 -14.06
N SER A 165 7.54 39.68 -13.06
CA SER A 165 8.53 38.88 -12.32
C SER A 165 8.60 37.45 -12.85
N SER A 166 9.82 36.94 -13.04
CA SER A 166 10.10 35.64 -13.65
C SER A 166 9.23 34.50 -13.08
N LYS A 167 8.60 33.70 -13.96
CA LYS A 167 7.70 32.54 -13.76
C LYS A 167 8.08 31.46 -12.72
N LYS A 168 9.15 31.63 -11.92
CA LYS A 168 9.72 30.54 -11.12
C LYS A 168 9.01 30.27 -9.78
N ASN A 169 8.13 31.13 -9.26
CA ASN A 169 7.55 30.95 -7.92
C ASN A 169 6.03 31.27 -7.81
N LEU A 170 5.22 30.65 -8.68
CA LEU A 170 3.74 30.80 -8.69
C LEU A 170 3.04 30.35 -7.39
N PHE A 171 3.69 29.49 -6.59
CA PHE A 171 3.10 28.89 -5.40
C PHE A 171 3.89 29.25 -4.13
N GLN A 172 3.17 29.62 -3.08
CA GLN A 172 3.65 29.55 -1.71
C GLN A 172 3.39 28.12 -1.20
N VAL A 173 4.46 27.39 -0.91
CA VAL A 173 4.40 25.99 -0.48
C VAL A 173 4.58 25.92 1.03
N ASP A 174 3.64 25.29 1.73
CA ASP A 174 3.72 25.09 3.18
C ASP A 174 4.75 23.99 3.49
N ARG A 175 5.23 23.94 4.74
CA ARG A 175 6.16 22.90 5.19
C ARG A 175 5.51 21.52 5.04
N LYS A 176 6.23 20.57 4.43
CA LYS A 176 5.79 19.18 4.35
C LYS A 176 5.75 18.55 5.74
N GLU A 177 4.61 17.98 6.11
CA GLU A 177 4.47 17.22 7.35
C GLU A 177 5.28 15.92 7.26
N PRO A 178 5.92 15.48 8.36
CA PRO A 178 6.61 14.20 8.37
C PRO A 178 5.58 13.06 8.30
N TYR A 179 5.83 12.09 7.43
CA TYR A 179 5.02 10.87 7.34
C TYR A 179 5.93 9.65 7.19
N SER A 180 5.44 8.50 7.62
CA SER A 180 6.20 7.26 7.58
C SER A 180 5.30 6.04 7.55
N LEU A 181 5.80 4.97 6.92
CA LEU A 181 5.20 3.64 6.91
C LEU A 181 6.28 2.64 7.29
N ARG A 182 6.02 1.81 8.31
CA ARG A 182 6.95 0.80 8.82
C ARG A 182 6.23 -0.49 9.20
N LEU A 183 6.95 -1.61 9.17
CA LEU A 183 6.47 -2.88 9.70
C LEU A 183 6.72 -2.91 11.21
N GLY A 184 5.65 -2.95 12.00
CA GLY A 184 5.69 -3.07 13.45
C GLY A 184 6.16 -4.46 13.90
N LYS A 185 6.49 -4.59 15.19
CA LYS A 185 6.97 -5.85 15.76
C LYS A 185 5.92 -6.97 15.72
N SER A 186 4.64 -6.61 15.74
CA SER A 186 3.50 -7.53 15.63
C SER A 186 3.25 -8.03 14.20
N GLY A 187 3.99 -7.50 13.20
CA GLY A 187 3.72 -7.75 11.78
C GLY A 187 2.65 -6.84 11.16
N GLN A 188 2.00 -5.98 11.95
CA GLN A 188 1.12 -4.93 11.43
C GLN A 188 1.93 -3.82 10.77
N LEU A 189 1.33 -3.15 9.78
CA LEU A 189 1.90 -1.94 9.19
C LEU A 189 1.46 -0.74 10.00
N GLU A 190 2.43 -0.03 10.56
CA GLU A 190 2.22 1.21 11.30
C GLU A 190 2.49 2.40 10.38
N TRP A 191 1.57 3.35 10.37
CA TRP A 191 1.69 4.57 9.61
C TRP A 191 1.52 5.80 10.50
N ALA A 192 2.14 6.90 10.10
CA ALA A 192 1.97 8.21 10.73
C ALA A 192 2.08 9.32 9.68
N ALA A 193 1.28 10.38 9.82
CA ALA A 193 1.33 11.61 9.03
C ALA A 193 1.06 12.80 9.97
N GLY A 194 2.10 13.58 10.28
CA GLY A 194 2.00 14.67 11.24
C GLY A 194 1.54 14.19 12.62
N ARG A 195 0.30 14.53 12.99
CA ARG A 195 -0.33 14.13 14.26
C ARG A 195 -1.21 12.88 14.15
N THR A 196 -1.59 12.49 12.93
CA THR A 196 -2.39 11.28 12.69
C THR A 196 -1.50 10.06 12.61
N LYS A 197 -1.98 8.94 13.16
CA LYS A 197 -1.28 7.65 13.16
C LYS A 197 -2.29 6.52 13.21
N GLY A 198 -1.90 5.36 12.69
CA GLY A 198 -2.71 4.16 12.72
C GLY A 198 -1.92 2.90 12.41
N SER A 199 -2.61 1.76 12.44
CA SER A 199 -2.06 0.48 11.99
C SER A 199 -3.10 -0.33 11.22
N PHE A 200 -2.64 -1.20 10.33
CA PHE A 200 -3.47 -2.15 9.57
C PHE A 200 -2.65 -3.36 9.11
#